data_AF-A0AA42YCA0-F1
#
_entry.id   AF-A0AA42YCA0-F1
#
_cell.length_a   1.000
_cell.length_b   1.000
_cell.length_c   1.000
_cell.angle_alpha   90.00
_cell.angle_beta   90.00
_cell.angle_gamma   90.00
#
_symmetry.space_group_name_H-M   'P 1'
#
loop_
_entity.id
_entity.type
_entity.pdbx_description
1 polymer ?
#
loop_
_entity_poly.entity_id
_entity_poly.type
_entity_poly.pdbx_seq_one_letter_code
_entity_poly.pdbx_strand_id
1 'polypeptide(L)'
;MQNVLGMMLWAALAAAALAQAPVGDRSGAVQQAQIRASAAYSELQQAQYELKLSGQDYVNTQDAYRAAPQPAGDTAENIKRELDKTKKALDAAKIKEARARKAYDDALDAVDKAWGRPPKNR
;
A
#
# COMPACT_ATOMS: atom_id res chain seq x y z
N MET A 1 64.16 8.34 -11.29
CA MET A 1 62.90 8.59 -12.03
C MET A 1 62.68 7.43 -12.99
N GLN A 2 61.53 6.79 -13.16
CA GLN A 2 60.27 6.74 -12.44
C GLN A 2 59.51 5.61 -13.18
N ASN A 3 58.98 4.65 -12.43
CA ASN A 3 57.80 3.84 -12.75
C ASN A 3 57.85 2.94 -14.00
N VAL A 4 58.31 1.68 -13.84
CA VAL A 4 58.00 0.58 -14.78
C VAL A 4 57.24 -0.59 -14.10
N LEU A 5 56.90 -0.47 -12.82
CA LEU A 5 56.13 -1.48 -12.08
C LEU A 5 54.75 -0.94 -11.73
N GLY A 6 53.76 -1.15 -12.58
CA GLY A 6 52.39 -0.74 -12.21
C GLY A 6 51.28 -1.05 -13.20
N MET A 7 51.50 -1.90 -14.20
CA MET A 7 50.49 -2.10 -15.26
C MET A 7 50.31 -3.55 -15.71
N MET A 8 50.65 -4.53 -14.86
CA MET A 8 50.39 -5.95 -15.12
C MET A 8 49.77 -6.67 -13.91
N LEU A 9 49.00 -5.96 -13.09
CA LEU A 9 48.25 -6.56 -11.98
C LEU A 9 46.73 -6.32 -12.13
N TRP A 10 46.23 -6.40 -13.37
CA TRP A 10 44.80 -6.24 -13.69
C TRP A 10 44.25 -7.34 -14.61
N ALA A 11 44.94 -8.48 -14.72
CA ALA A 11 44.56 -9.58 -15.62
C ALA A 11 44.36 -10.94 -14.93
N ALA A 12 44.29 -10.99 -13.60
CA ALA A 12 44.27 -12.26 -12.85
C ALA A 12 43.04 -12.45 -11.93
N LEU A 13 41.95 -11.68 -12.12
CA LEU A 13 40.75 -11.78 -11.27
C LEU A 13 39.44 -12.04 -12.07
N ALA A 14 39.51 -12.70 -13.22
CA ALA A 14 38.34 -13.00 -14.06
C ALA A 14 38.03 -14.49 -14.21
N ALA A 15 38.52 -15.36 -13.32
CA ALA A 15 38.42 -16.83 -13.49
C ALA A 15 37.76 -17.57 -12.31
N ALA A 16 36.82 -16.95 -11.58
CA ALA A 16 36.12 -17.61 -10.47
C ALA A 16 34.60 -17.37 -10.40
N ALA A 17 33.96 -16.97 -11.52
CA ALA A 17 32.51 -16.68 -11.54
C ALA A 17 31.67 -17.74 -12.28
N LEU A 18 32.14 -18.98 -12.42
CA LEU A 18 31.40 -20.08 -13.06
C LEU A 18 31.13 -21.21 -12.06
N ALA A 19 30.55 -20.89 -10.91
CA ALA A 19 29.96 -21.87 -10.00
C ALA A 19 28.95 -21.24 -9.05
N GLN A 20 28.10 -20.34 -9.54
CA GLN A 20 26.85 -20.07 -8.85
C GLN A 20 25.86 -21.14 -9.30
N ALA A 21 25.63 -22.13 -8.44
CA ALA A 21 24.48 -23.02 -8.58
C ALA A 21 23.24 -22.18 -8.87
N PRO A 22 22.36 -22.58 -9.81
CA PRO A 22 21.18 -21.79 -10.14
C PRO A 22 20.44 -21.52 -8.83
N VAL A 23 20.38 -20.25 -8.44
CA VAL A 23 19.57 -19.81 -7.32
C VAL A 23 18.14 -20.04 -7.77
N GLY A 24 17.64 -21.25 -7.55
CA GLY A 24 16.42 -21.73 -8.20
C GLY A 24 15.27 -20.78 -7.92
N ASP A 25 14.73 -20.16 -8.96
CA ASP A 25 13.47 -19.41 -9.14
C ASP A 25 12.95 -18.48 -8.01
N ARG A 26 13.69 -18.32 -6.92
CA ARG A 26 13.32 -17.54 -5.74
C ARG A 26 13.45 -16.05 -6.00
N SER A 27 14.41 -15.63 -6.83
CA SER A 27 14.57 -14.22 -7.21
C SER A 27 13.34 -13.72 -7.97
N GLY A 28 12.79 -14.52 -8.90
CA GLY A 28 11.57 -14.20 -9.63
C GLY A 28 10.34 -14.14 -8.74
N ALA A 29 10.17 -15.13 -7.85
CA ALA A 29 9.06 -15.15 -6.89
C ALA A 29 9.10 -13.96 -5.91
N VAL A 30 10.28 -13.60 -5.39
CA VAL A 30 10.48 -12.44 -4.52
C VAL A 30 10.17 -11.14 -5.27
N GLN A 31 10.70 -10.97 -6.48
CA GLN A 31 10.46 -9.76 -7.27
C GLN A 31 8.97 -9.59 -7.58
N GLN A 32 8.28 -10.67 -7.96
CA GLN A 32 6.84 -10.63 -8.22
C GLN A 32 6.05 -10.28 -6.95
N ALA A 33 6.42 -10.83 -5.79
CA ALA A 33 5.78 -10.51 -4.52
C ALA A 33 5.99 -9.04 -4.14
N GLN A 34 7.19 -8.48 -4.35
CA GLN A 34 7.50 -7.07 -4.09
C GLN A 34 6.70 -6.11 -4.99
N ILE A 35 6.51 -6.46 -6.27
CA ILE A 35 5.65 -5.70 -7.19
C ILE A 35 4.21 -5.67 -6.68
N ARG A 36 3.67 -6.82 -6.28
CA ARG A 36 2.31 -6.92 -5.72
C ARG A 36 2.16 -6.12 -4.42
N ALA A 37 3.15 -6.17 -3.53
CA ALA A 37 3.15 -5.39 -2.30
C ALA A 37 3.17 -3.88 -2.57
N SER A 38 3.95 -3.42 -3.55
CA SER A 38 3.99 -2.01 -3.96
C SER A 38 2.65 -1.53 -4.55
N ALA A 39 2.01 -2.37 -5.38
CA ALA A 39 0.69 -2.08 -5.93
C ALA A 39 -0.37 -2.00 -4.81
N ALA A 40 -0.43 -3.00 -3.93
CA ALA A 40 -1.35 -3.03 -2.81
C ALA A 40 -1.14 -1.85 -1.83
N TYR A 41 0.11 -1.41 -1.65
CA TYR A 41 0.40 -0.21 -0.87
C TYR A 41 -0.19 1.05 -1.51
N SER A 42 -0.07 1.18 -2.82
CA SER A 42 -0.62 2.33 -3.56
C SER A 42 -2.14 2.37 -3.47
N GLU A 43 -2.80 1.21 -3.58
CA GLU A 43 -4.24 1.06 -3.37
C GLU A 43 -4.66 1.41 -1.94
N LEU A 44 -3.88 1.00 -0.93
CA LEU A 44 -4.13 1.38 0.47
C LEU A 44 -4.04 2.89 0.66
N GLN A 45 -3.03 3.55 0.09
CA GLN A 45 -2.91 5.01 0.16
C GLN A 45 -4.10 5.72 -0.48
N GLN A 46 -4.56 5.24 -1.65
CA GLN A 46 -5.75 5.77 -2.29
C GLN A 46 -7.00 5.57 -1.42
N ALA A 47 -7.20 4.38 -0.85
CA ALA A 47 -8.35 4.09 0.00
C ALA A 47 -8.36 4.95 1.28
N GLN A 48 -7.19 5.19 1.87
CA GLN A 48 -7.04 6.11 3.01
C GLN A 48 -7.37 7.56 2.63
N TYR A 49 -6.99 7.98 1.43
CA TYR A 49 -7.35 9.30 0.91
C TYR A 49 -8.86 9.44 0.72
N GLU A 50 -9.52 8.46 0.08
CA GLU A 50 -10.98 8.43 -0.08
C GLU A 50 -11.71 8.43 1.27
N LEU A 51 -11.19 7.69 2.26
CA LEU A 51 -11.72 7.69 3.62
C LEU A 51 -11.63 9.07 4.28
N LYS A 52 -10.51 9.76 4.10
CA LYS A 52 -10.33 11.11 4.64
C LYS A 52 -11.26 12.13 3.98
N LEU A 53 -11.47 12.03 2.66
CA LEU A 53 -12.37 12.92 1.92
C LEU A 53 -13.82 12.70 2.36
N SER A 54 -14.29 11.45 2.34
CA SER A 54 -15.65 11.10 2.77
C SER A 54 -15.92 11.41 4.26
N GLY A 55 -14.89 11.32 5.10
CA GLY A 55 -14.97 11.75 6.51
C GLY A 55 -15.23 13.25 6.64
N GLN A 56 -14.53 14.08 5.85
CA GLN A 56 -14.74 15.52 5.83
C GLN A 56 -16.14 15.87 5.30
N ASP A 57 -16.58 15.23 4.22
CA ASP A 57 -17.93 15.45 3.67
C ASP A 57 -19.02 15.14 4.69
N TYR A 58 -18.86 14.04 5.44
CA TYR A 58 -19.80 13.67 6.50
C TYR A 58 -19.82 14.68 7.64
N VAL A 59 -18.65 15.12 8.12
CA VAL A 59 -18.56 16.14 9.19
C VAL A 59 -19.18 17.46 8.73
N ASN A 60 -18.83 17.94 7.54
CA ASN A 60 -19.38 19.18 6.98
C ASN A 60 -20.91 19.12 6.85
N THR A 61 -21.43 18.01 6.37
CA THR A 61 -22.89 17.81 6.20
C THR A 61 -23.59 17.66 7.56
N GLN A 62 -22.94 17.01 8.52
CA GLN A 62 -23.45 16.90 9.88
C GLN A 62 -23.53 18.26 10.58
N ASP A 63 -22.51 19.10 10.41
CA ASP A 63 -22.48 20.44 10.99
C ASP A 63 -23.51 21.35 10.31
N ALA A 64 -23.69 21.25 8.99
CA ALA A 64 -24.79 21.92 8.27
C ALA A 64 -26.17 21.47 8.78
N TYR A 65 -26.36 20.18 9.04
CA TYR A 65 -27.60 19.64 9.62
C TYR A 65 -27.87 20.18 11.04
N ARG A 66 -26.83 20.31 11.86
CA ARG A 66 -26.95 20.86 13.23
C ARG A 66 -27.17 22.37 13.26
N ALA A 67 -26.52 23.10 12.34
CA ALA A 67 -26.63 24.55 12.23
C ALA A 67 -27.93 25.00 11.55
N ALA A 68 -28.59 24.10 10.80
CA ALA A 68 -29.88 24.39 10.20
C ALA A 68 -30.90 24.74 11.30
N PRO A 69 -31.49 25.95 11.30
CA PRO A 69 -32.59 26.26 12.19
C PRO A 69 -33.70 25.24 11.90
N GLN A 70 -34.31 24.64 12.95
CA GLN A 70 -35.32 23.58 12.82
C GLN A 70 -36.23 23.83 11.61
N PRO A 71 -36.06 23.12 10.49
CA PRO A 71 -36.77 23.49 9.29
C PRO A 71 -38.17 22.91 9.38
N ALA A 72 -39.17 23.78 9.35
CA ALA A 72 -40.47 23.39 8.85
C ALA A 72 -40.32 23.13 7.34
N GLY A 73 -40.40 21.86 6.91
CA GLY A 73 -40.52 21.48 5.49
C GLY A 73 -39.26 20.95 4.79
N ASP A 74 -39.23 21.09 3.47
CA ASP A 74 -38.37 20.35 2.53
C ASP A 74 -36.86 20.50 2.75
N THR A 75 -36.40 21.60 3.36
CA THR A 75 -34.98 21.85 3.61
C THR A 75 -34.39 20.90 4.65
N ALA A 76 -35.15 20.54 5.71
CA ALA A 76 -34.71 19.56 6.70
C ALA A 76 -34.50 18.18 6.08
N GLU A 77 -35.46 17.79 5.24
CA GLU A 77 -35.44 16.48 4.60
C GLU A 77 -34.31 16.38 3.58
N ASN A 78 -34.05 17.45 2.83
CA ASN A 78 -32.92 17.51 1.90
C ASN A 78 -31.57 17.38 2.62
N ILE A 79 -31.34 18.14 3.69
CA ILE A 79 -30.07 18.05 4.43
C ILE A 79 -29.92 16.68 5.10
N LYS A 80 -31.02 16.12 5.63
CA LYS A 80 -31.01 14.76 6.19
C LYS A 80 -30.67 13.70 5.13
N ARG A 81 -31.23 13.79 3.92
CA ARG A 81 -30.91 12.91 2.79
C ARG A 81 -29.44 12.98 2.41
N GLU A 82 -28.86 14.18 2.34
CA GLU A 82 -27.43 14.36 2.08
C GLU A 82 -26.56 13.83 3.23
N LEU A 83 -27.00 13.97 4.49
CA LEU A 83 -26.31 13.38 5.64
C LEU A 83 -26.27 11.85 5.55
N ASP A 84 -27.38 11.21 5.20
CA ASP A 84 -27.46 9.76 5.02
C ASP A 84 -26.58 9.28 3.86
N LYS A 85 -26.52 10.06 2.77
CA LYS A 85 -25.68 9.77 1.61
C LYS A 85 -24.19 9.87 1.93
N THR A 86 -23.76 10.96 2.58
CA THR A 86 -22.36 11.13 2.99
C THR A 86 -21.94 10.11 4.04
N LYS A 87 -22.85 9.72 4.95
CA LYS A 87 -22.63 8.60 5.88
C LYS A 87 -22.39 7.28 5.16
N LYS A 88 -23.23 6.94 4.18
CA LYS A 88 -23.06 5.72 3.37
C LYS A 88 -21.75 5.75 2.59
N ALA A 89 -21.36 6.90 2.05
CA ALA A 89 -20.08 7.06 1.37
C ALA A 89 -18.89 6.84 2.31
N LEU A 90 -18.95 7.39 3.52
CA LEU A 90 -17.95 7.18 4.57
C LEU A 90 -17.84 5.70 4.97
N ASP A 91 -18.96 5.02 5.19
CA ASP A 91 -18.94 3.60 5.55
C ASP A 91 -18.42 2.71 4.40
N ALA A 92 -18.76 3.05 3.15
CA ALA A 92 -18.17 2.39 1.98
C ALA A 92 -16.64 2.60 1.91
N ALA A 93 -16.16 3.82 2.19
CA ALA A 93 -14.74 4.13 2.20
C ALA A 93 -13.98 3.39 3.32
N LYS A 94 -14.58 3.24 4.50
CA LYS A 94 -14.01 2.41 5.58
C LYS A 94 -13.86 0.95 5.16
N ILE A 95 -14.88 0.39 4.50
CA ILE A 95 -14.82 -0.98 4.00
C ILE A 95 -13.72 -1.13 2.95
N LYS A 96 -13.58 -0.16 2.04
CA LYS A 96 -12.49 -0.16 1.05
C LYS A 96 -11.11 -0.09 1.70
N GLU A 97 -10.92 0.80 2.68
CA GLU A 97 -9.63 0.92 3.40
C GLU A 97 -9.29 -0.39 4.13
N ALA A 98 -10.25 -1.00 4.82
CA ALA A 98 -10.03 -2.26 5.52
C ALA A 98 -9.65 -3.40 4.54
N ARG A 99 -10.29 -3.45 3.37
CA ARG A 99 -9.94 -4.43 2.32
C ARG A 99 -8.56 -4.18 1.73
N ALA A 100 -8.22 -2.93 1.41
CA ALA A 100 -6.93 -2.56 0.85
C ALA A 100 -5.80 -2.82 1.86
N ARG A 101 -6.04 -2.54 3.15
CA ARG A 101 -5.11 -2.85 4.24
C ARG A 101 -4.85 -4.34 4.31
N LYS A 102 -5.92 -5.15 4.33
CA LYS A 102 -5.77 -6.60 4.33
C LYS A 102 -4.99 -7.10 3.10
N ALA A 103 -5.27 -6.56 1.92
CA ALA A 103 -4.57 -6.95 0.70
C ALA A 103 -3.07 -6.60 0.75
N TYR A 104 -2.73 -5.45 1.34
CA TYR A 104 -1.34 -5.06 1.57
C TYR A 104 -0.65 -5.98 2.59
N ASP A 105 -1.29 -6.29 3.70
CA ASP A 105 -0.77 -7.22 4.71
C ASP A 105 -0.54 -8.62 4.11
N ASP A 106 -1.50 -9.14 3.34
CA ASP A 106 -1.39 -10.43 2.63
C ASP A 106 -0.23 -10.41 1.61
N ALA A 107 0.02 -9.26 0.96
CA ALA A 107 1.12 -9.10 0.00
C ALA A 107 2.49 -9.05 0.71
N LEU A 108 2.59 -8.43 1.89
CA LEU A 108 3.79 -8.46 2.71
C LEU A 108 4.09 -9.88 3.20
N ASP A 109 3.07 -10.62 3.64
CA ASP A 109 3.20 -12.04 4.01
C ASP A 109 3.71 -12.89 2.84
N ALA A 110 3.29 -12.60 1.60
CA ALA A 110 3.78 -13.28 0.41
C ALA A 110 5.25 -12.98 0.12
N VAL A 111 5.70 -11.72 0.34
CA VAL A 111 7.12 -11.36 0.26
C VAL A 111 7.93 -12.13 1.30
N ASP A 112 7.49 -12.16 2.55
CA ASP A 112 8.16 -12.88 3.65
C ASP A 112 8.28 -14.39 3.35
N LYS A 113 7.21 -15.00 2.80
CA LYS A 113 7.22 -16.40 2.36
C LYS A 113 8.18 -16.64 1.19
N ALA A 114 8.22 -15.74 0.22
CA ALA A 114 9.12 -15.85 -0.94
C ALA A 114 10.60 -15.78 -0.54
N TRP A 115 10.93 -15.03 0.51
CA TRP A 115 12.26 -14.98 1.11
C TRP A 115 12.62 -16.24 1.93
N GLY A 116 11.65 -17.12 2.22
CA GLY A 116 11.91 -18.37 2.93
C GLY A 116 12.29 -18.17 4.39
N ARG A 117 11.77 -17.13 5.06
CA ARG A 117 11.96 -16.98 6.51
C ARG A 117 11.55 -18.29 7.21
N PRO A 118 12.41 -18.85 8.10
CA PRO A 118 12.02 -20.03 8.88
C PRO A 118 10.77 -19.68 9.72
N PRO A 119 9.88 -20.65 10.00
CA PRO A 119 8.67 -20.40 10.75
C PRO A 119 9.01 -19.72 12.08
N LYS A 120 8.25 -18.69 12.48
CA LYS A 120 8.32 -18.15 13.83
C LYS A 120 7.94 -19.28 14.78
N ASN A 121 8.94 -19.86 15.45
CA ASN A 121 8.73 -20.80 16.54
C ASN A 121 7.79 -20.11 17.55
N ARG A 122 6.56 -20.63 17.66
CA ARG A 122 5.64 -20.30 18.75
C ARG A 122 5.99 -21.15 19.96
#